data_AF-A0A1A9Z3E6-F1
#
_entry.id   AF-A0A1A9Z3E6-F1
#
_cell.length_a   1.000
_cell.length_b   1.000
_cell.length_c   1.000
_cell.angle_alpha   90.00
_cell.angle_beta   90.00
_cell.angle_gamma   90.00
#
_symmetry.space_group_name_H-M   'P 1'
#
loop_
_entity.id
_entity.type
_entity.pdbx_description
1 polymer ?
#
loop_
_entity_poly.entity_id
_entity_poly.type
_entity_poly.pdbx_seq_one_letter_code
_entity_poly.pdbx_strand_id
1 'polypeptide(L)'
;MSSEQVKDAKLMEKAVDEFQQLRNEQRNLINNLNTLEMDLKEHKTVIDTLKTVDPDRKCFRLIGGVLCERTVRAVLPQLIENKDFIEKTITKVTEDLTKKGQQINKYKEEHNIKIRGEPVAGEQKSQQREEKKSENRNVLVSN
;
A
#
# COMPACT_ATOMS: atom_id res chain seq x y z
N MET A 1 23.47 7.75 37.30
CA MET A 1 24.08 6.87 36.28
C MET A 1 23.16 5.74 35.81
N SER A 2 22.58 4.89 36.67
CA SER A 2 21.70 3.79 36.20
C SER A 2 20.27 4.22 35.83
N SER A 3 19.73 5.26 36.45
CA SER A 3 18.34 5.73 36.22
C SER A 3 18.14 6.52 34.92
N GLU A 4 19.17 7.20 34.41
CA GLU A 4 19.12 7.93 33.13
C GLU A 4 19.20 6.99 31.93
N GLN A 5 20.09 6.00 31.97
CA GLN A 5 20.22 4.99 30.91
C GLN A 5 18.93 4.17 30.69
N VAL A 6 18.18 3.90 31.77
CA VAL A 6 16.88 3.20 31.69
C VAL A 6 15.79 4.09 31.08
N LYS A 7 15.84 5.41 31.28
CA LYS A 7 14.90 6.35 30.65
C LYS A 7 15.14 6.46 29.15
N ASP A 8 16.40 6.55 28.74
CA ASP A 8 16.78 6.67 27.33
C ASP A 8 16.42 5.41 26.54
N ALA A 9 16.65 4.22 27.13
CA ALA A 9 16.23 2.95 26.53
C ALA A 9 14.71 2.88 26.32
N LYS A 10 13.92 3.34 27.30
CA LYS A 10 12.45 3.37 27.21
C LYS A 10 11.92 4.39 26.21
N LEU A 11 12.66 5.49 26.00
CA LEU A 11 12.37 6.48 24.96
C LEU A 11 12.63 5.92 23.55
N MET A 12 13.74 5.20 23.37
CA MET A 12 14.07 4.55 22.09
C MET A 12 13.09 3.42 21.76
N GLU A 13 12.66 2.63 22.74
CA GLU A 13 11.64 1.59 22.57
C GLU A 13 10.32 2.19 22.06
N LYS A 14 9.83 3.25 22.71
CA LYS A 14 8.63 3.96 22.26
C LYS A 14 8.74 4.52 20.84
N ALA A 15 9.91 5.07 20.48
CA ALA A 15 10.13 5.59 19.14
C ALA A 15 10.08 4.47 18.08
N VAL A 16 10.65 3.31 18.39
CA VAL A 16 10.57 2.14 17.50
C VAL A 16 9.12 1.64 17.36
N ASP A 17 8.35 1.63 18.43
CA ASP A 17 6.94 1.22 18.40
C ASP A 17 6.09 2.16 17.53
N GLU A 18 6.23 3.48 17.71
CA GLU A 18 5.52 4.48 16.90
C GLU A 18 5.93 4.39 15.42
N PHE A 19 7.21 4.16 15.13
CA PHE A 19 7.69 3.93 13.78
C PHE A 19 7.05 2.68 13.13
N GLN A 20 6.89 1.59 13.89
CA GLN A 20 6.20 0.40 13.40
C GLN A 20 4.72 0.68 13.14
N GLN A 21 4.05 1.46 14.00
CA GLN A 21 2.66 1.89 13.79
C GLN A 21 2.52 2.70 12.49
N LEU A 22 3.41 3.67 12.24
CA LEU A 22 3.41 4.46 11.01
C LEU A 22 3.57 3.58 9.76
N ARG A 23 4.43 2.56 9.80
CA ARG A 23 4.60 1.60 8.70
C ARG A 23 3.38 0.72 8.49
N ASN A 24 2.73 0.29 9.57
CA ASN A 24 1.49 -0.48 9.49
C ASN A 24 0.36 0.34 8.86
N GLU A 25 0.24 1.62 9.23
CA GLU A 25 -0.71 2.55 8.61
C GLU A 25 -0.43 2.73 7.13
N GLN A 26 0.84 2.91 6.73
CA GLN A 26 1.22 2.99 5.32
C GLN A 26 0.82 1.72 4.55
N ARG A 27 1.05 0.54 5.14
CA ARG A 27 0.66 -0.74 4.53
C ARG A 27 -0.86 -0.85 4.36
N ASN A 28 -1.63 -0.39 5.35
CA ASN A 28 -3.09 -0.37 5.27
C ASN A 28 -3.58 0.57 4.16
N LEU A 29 -2.95 1.74 4.00
CA LEU A 29 -3.26 2.65 2.88
C LEU A 29 -2.98 2.00 1.53
N ILE A 30 -1.87 1.27 1.38
CA ILE A 30 -1.55 0.54 0.13
C ILE A 30 -2.59 -0.55 -0.14
N ASN A 31 -2.97 -1.33 0.86
CA ASN A 31 -3.98 -2.37 0.69
C ASN A 31 -5.33 -1.77 0.25
N ASN A 32 -5.76 -0.68 0.91
CA ASN A 32 -6.99 0.02 0.56
C ASN A 32 -6.93 0.62 -0.84
N LEU A 33 -5.78 1.18 -1.24
CA LEU A 33 -5.56 1.72 -2.58
C LEU A 33 -5.73 0.62 -3.65
N ASN A 34 -5.11 -0.54 -3.45
CA ASN A 34 -5.24 -1.67 -4.38
C ASN A 34 -6.69 -2.15 -4.53
N THR A 35 -7.44 -2.19 -3.42
CA THR A 35 -8.88 -2.52 -3.46
C THR A 35 -9.66 -1.48 -4.27
N LEU A 36 -9.45 -0.19 -4.02
CA LEU A 36 -10.15 0.87 -4.75
C LEU A 36 -9.81 0.87 -6.24
N GLU A 37 -8.56 0.57 -6.61
CA GLU A 37 -8.14 0.46 -8.01
C GLU A 37 -8.81 -0.72 -8.73
N MET A 38 -8.97 -1.85 -8.03
CA MET A 38 -9.71 -3.00 -8.53
C MET A 38 -11.20 -2.67 -8.72
N ASP A 39 -11.85 -2.08 -7.71
CA ASP A 39 -13.23 -1.64 -7.78
C ASP A 39 -13.44 -0.65 -8.94
N LEU A 40 -12.52 0.31 -9.12
CA LEU A 40 -12.58 1.26 -10.23
C LEU A 40 -12.57 0.56 -11.59
N LYS A 41 -11.71 -0.44 -11.77
CA LYS A 41 -11.61 -1.20 -13.00
C LYS A 41 -12.90 -1.98 -13.27
N GLU A 42 -13.44 -2.64 -12.25
CA GLU A 42 -14.70 -3.37 -12.35
C GLU A 42 -15.87 -2.44 -12.71
N HIS A 43 -15.98 -1.30 -12.03
CA HIS A 43 -16.96 -0.27 -12.34
C HIS A 43 -16.88 0.19 -13.80
N LYS A 44 -15.66 0.44 -14.33
CA LYS A 44 -15.45 0.80 -15.74
C LYS A 44 -15.97 -0.28 -16.68
N THR A 45 -15.61 -1.54 -16.44
CA THR A 45 -16.10 -2.67 -17.25
C THR A 45 -17.62 -2.80 -17.21
N VAL A 46 -18.24 -2.68 -16.04
CA VAL A 46 -19.71 -2.76 -15.91
C VAL A 46 -20.38 -1.59 -16.64
N ILE A 47 -19.86 -0.37 -16.52
CA ILE A 47 -20.41 0.80 -17.22
C ILE A 47 -20.31 0.61 -18.75
N ASP A 48 -19.17 0.16 -19.25
CA ASP A 48 -18.96 0.00 -20.69
C ASP A 48 -19.83 -1.11 -21.28
N THR A 49 -20.04 -2.20 -20.55
CA THR A 49 -21.01 -3.24 -20.96
C THR A 49 -22.44 -2.70 -20.97
N LEU A 50 -22.87 -2.01 -19.92
CA LEU A 50 -24.23 -1.47 -19.82
C LEU A 50 -24.55 -0.39 -20.85
N LYS A 51 -23.57 0.36 -21.34
CA LYS A 51 -23.75 1.33 -22.43
C LYS A 51 -24.17 0.68 -23.76
N THR A 52 -23.83 -0.60 -23.96
CA THR A 52 -24.20 -1.34 -25.18
C THR A 52 -25.59 -2.00 -25.08
N VAL A 53 -26.20 -1.94 -23.90
CA VAL A 53 -27.49 -2.56 -23.61
C VAL A 53 -28.60 -1.50 -23.71
N ASP A 54 -29.79 -1.94 -24.11
CA ASP A 54 -30.99 -1.10 -24.14
C ASP A 54 -31.25 -0.41 -22.78
N PRO A 55 -31.34 0.94 -22.74
CA PRO A 55 -31.63 1.71 -21.54
C PRO A 55 -32.91 1.30 -20.79
N ASP A 56 -33.92 0.78 -21.50
CA ASP A 56 -35.21 0.42 -20.92
C ASP A 56 -35.26 -1.05 -20.44
N ARG A 57 -34.16 -1.80 -20.64
CA ARG A 57 -34.03 -3.15 -20.10
C ARG A 57 -34.02 -3.14 -18.57
N LYS A 58 -34.70 -4.13 -17.99
CA LYS A 58 -34.68 -4.38 -16.54
C LYS A 58 -33.27 -4.75 -16.08
N CYS A 59 -32.86 -4.15 -14.96
CA CYS A 59 -31.61 -4.35 -14.26
C CYS A 59 -31.94 -4.72 -12.81
N PHE A 60 -31.17 -5.61 -12.20
CA PHE A 60 -31.38 -6.04 -10.82
C PHE A 60 -30.14 -5.74 -9.99
N ARG A 61 -30.33 -5.08 -8.86
CA ARG A 61 -29.26 -4.80 -7.88
C ARG A 61 -29.48 -5.66 -6.64
N LEU A 62 -28.46 -6.43 -6.25
CA LEU A 62 -28.47 -7.20 -5.02
C LEU A 62 -28.08 -6.30 -3.84
N ILE A 63 -28.94 -6.21 -2.83
CA ILE A 63 -28.70 -5.46 -1.58
C ILE A 63 -29.09 -6.35 -0.41
N GLY A 64 -28.12 -6.75 0.42
CA GLY A 64 -28.38 -7.53 1.63
C GLY A 64 -29.16 -8.84 1.39
N GLY A 65 -28.98 -9.46 0.23
CA GLY A 65 -29.69 -10.70 -0.15
C GLY A 65 -31.02 -10.48 -0.89
N VAL A 66 -31.48 -9.24 -1.06
CA VAL A 66 -32.71 -8.90 -1.81
C VAL A 66 -32.33 -8.33 -3.18
N LEU A 67 -32.98 -8.79 -4.25
CA LEU A 67 -32.84 -8.23 -5.60
C LEU A 67 -33.85 -7.09 -5.80
N CYS A 68 -33.34 -5.88 -6.00
CA CYS A 68 -34.14 -4.70 -6.34
C CYS A 68 -34.20 -4.52 -7.86
N GLU A 69 -35.40 -4.53 -8.43
CA GLU A 69 -35.63 -4.23 -9.85
C GLU A 69 -35.48 -2.72 -10.14
N ARG A 70 -34.74 -2.40 -11.20
CA ARG A 70 -34.50 -1.06 -11.76
C ARG A 70 -34.41 -1.17 -13.29
N THR A 71 -34.15 -0.05 -13.97
CA THR A 71 -33.80 -0.02 -15.40
C THR A 71 -32.34 0.38 -15.59
N VAL A 72 -31.76 0.03 -16.73
CA VAL A 72 -30.39 0.45 -17.09
C VAL A 72 -30.28 1.98 -17.06
N ARG A 73 -31.29 2.69 -17.59
CA ARG A 73 -31.37 4.16 -17.57
C ARG A 73 -31.27 4.75 -16.16
N ALA A 74 -31.87 4.10 -15.16
CA ALA A 74 -31.84 4.57 -13.77
C ALA A 74 -30.53 4.22 -13.05
N VAL A 75 -29.89 3.10 -13.42
CA VAL A 75 -28.69 2.57 -12.73
C VAL A 75 -27.39 3.16 -13.30
N LEU A 76 -27.33 3.40 -14.61
CA LEU A 76 -26.11 3.85 -15.27
C LEU A 76 -25.54 5.17 -14.70
N PRO A 77 -26.36 6.21 -14.42
CA PRO A 77 -25.86 7.44 -13.81
C PRO A 77 -25.25 7.21 -12.41
N GLN A 78 -25.87 6.33 -11.60
CA GLN A 78 -25.37 6.00 -10.26
C GLN A 78 -24.01 5.28 -10.32
N LEU A 79 -23.82 4.40 -11.30
CA LEU A 79 -22.55 3.72 -11.50
C LEU A 79 -21.44 4.71 -11.90
N ILE A 80 -21.76 5.68 -12.75
CA ILE A 80 -20.83 6.73 -13.18
C ILE A 80 -20.44 7.62 -11.99
N GLU A 81 -21.43 8.10 -11.22
CA GLU A 81 -21.19 8.93 -10.03
C GLU A 81 -20.31 8.21 -9.01
N ASN A 82 -20.61 6.93 -8.72
CA ASN A 82 -19.82 6.13 -7.80
C ASN A 82 -18.39 5.91 -8.32
N LYS A 83 -18.23 5.66 -9.62
CA LYS A 83 -16.92 5.50 -10.27
C LYS A 83 -16.09 6.78 -10.15
N ASP A 84 -16.69 7.95 -10.36
CA ASP A 84 -16.01 9.25 -10.21
C ASP A 84 -15.66 9.54 -8.75
N PHE A 85 -16.50 9.12 -7.80
CA PHE A 85 -16.20 9.19 -6.38
C PHE A 85 -15.01 8.30 -5.99
N ILE A 86 -14.94 7.08 -6.52
CA ILE A 86 -13.81 6.16 -6.32
C ILE A 86 -12.53 6.78 -6.90
N GLU A 87 -12.56 7.35 -8.11
CA GLU A 87 -11.40 8.04 -8.71
C GLU A 87 -10.88 9.16 -7.82
N LYS A 88 -11.77 10.03 -7.31
CA LYS A 88 -11.40 11.10 -6.37
C LYS A 88 -10.81 10.54 -5.07
N THR A 89 -11.32 9.42 -4.58
CA THR A 89 -10.85 8.80 -3.35
C THR A 89 -9.46 8.20 -3.54
N ILE A 90 -9.19 7.55 -4.67
CA ILE A 90 -7.87 7.04 -5.05
C ILE A 90 -6.83 8.17 -5.05
N THR A 91 -7.16 9.32 -5.65
CA THR A 91 -6.25 10.49 -5.63
C THR A 91 -5.93 10.92 -4.21
N LYS A 92 -6.94 11.05 -3.33
CA LYS A 92 -6.73 11.43 -1.92
C LYS A 92 -5.87 10.40 -1.16
N VAL A 93 -6.17 9.10 -1.31
CA VAL A 93 -5.41 8.03 -0.64
C VAL A 93 -3.95 8.00 -1.13
N THR A 94 -3.72 8.30 -2.42
CA THR A 94 -2.37 8.39 -3.00
C THR A 94 -1.58 9.57 -2.44
N GLU A 95 -2.22 10.74 -2.29
CA GLU A 95 -1.62 11.89 -1.62
C GLU A 95 -1.28 11.57 -0.17
N ASP A 96 -2.21 10.94 0.56
CA ASP A 96 -2.01 10.58 1.96
C ASP A 96 -0.91 9.52 2.12
N LEU A 97 -0.81 8.56 1.20
CA LEU A 97 0.28 7.59 1.15
C LEU A 97 1.64 8.28 0.96
N THR A 98 1.70 9.29 0.10
CA THR A 98 2.92 10.08 -0.13
C THR A 98 3.32 10.88 1.10
N LYS A 99 2.35 11.58 1.72
CA LYS A 99 2.56 12.31 2.99
C LYS A 99 3.04 11.37 4.10
N LYS A 100 2.45 10.16 4.20
CA LYS A 100 2.84 9.16 5.19
C LYS A 100 4.25 8.63 4.94
N GLY A 101 4.62 8.39 3.69
CA GLY A 101 5.99 8.01 3.32
C GLY A 101 7.02 9.07 3.72
N GLN A 102 6.71 10.36 3.51
CA GLN A 102 7.57 11.46 3.96
C GLN A 102 7.66 11.52 5.50
N GLN A 103 6.54 11.33 6.20
CA GLN A 103 6.51 11.30 7.67
C GLN A 103 7.38 10.16 8.21
N ILE A 104 7.29 8.96 7.62
CA ILE A 104 8.10 7.79 8.01
C ILE A 104 9.59 8.08 7.82
N ASN A 105 9.97 8.68 6.69
CA ASN A 105 11.38 9.00 6.43
C ASN A 105 11.92 10.03 7.43
N LYS A 106 11.17 11.11 7.69
CA LYS A 106 11.53 12.11 8.70
C LYS A 106 11.68 11.49 10.08
N TYR A 107 10.72 10.65 10.49
CA TYR A 107 10.75 9.98 11.79
C TYR A 107 11.95 9.02 11.92
N LYS A 108 12.31 8.33 10.82
CA LYS A 108 13.50 7.48 10.77
C LYS A 108 14.79 8.27 10.97
N GLU A 109 14.90 9.44 10.34
CA GLU A 109 16.05 10.35 10.44
C GLU A 109 16.17 10.99 11.83
N GLU A 110 15.07 11.52 12.37
CA GLU A 110 15.01 12.21 13.68
C GLU A 110 15.38 11.29 14.85
N HIS A 111 14.98 10.02 14.78
CA HIS A 111 15.22 9.04 15.85
C HIS A 111 16.38 8.08 15.55
N ASN A 112 17.12 8.29 14.45
CA ASN A 112 18.22 7.43 13.99
C ASN A 112 17.87 5.92 14.02
N ILE A 113 16.63 5.57 13.66
CA ILE A 113 16.11 4.20 13.79
C ILE A 113 16.83 3.31 12.79
N LYS A 114 17.67 2.40 13.30
CA LYS A 114 18.31 1.35 12.51
C LYS A 114 17.35 0.17 12.37
N ILE A 115 16.70 0.07 11.21
CA ILE A 115 15.89 -1.08 10.86
C ILE A 115 16.82 -2.27 10.68
N ARG A 116 16.71 -3.27 11.56
CA ARG A 116 17.48 -4.50 11.49
C ARG A 116 17.04 -5.29 10.24
N GLY A 117 17.83 -5.25 9.17
CA GLY A 117 17.57 -5.98 7.91
C GLY A 117 17.57 -5.15 6.62
N GLU A 118 17.73 -3.83 6.66
CA GLU A 118 18.08 -3.05 5.45
C GLU A 118 19.61 -3.00 5.29
N PRO A 119 20.17 -3.18 4.08
CA PRO A 119 21.58 -2.93 3.86
C PRO A 119 21.82 -1.44 4.11
N VAL A 120 22.72 -1.15 5.05
CA VAL A 120 23.20 0.20 5.30
C VAL A 120 23.88 0.66 4.01
N ALA A 121 23.23 1.55 3.25
CA ALA A 121 23.83 2.18 2.09
C ALA A 121 24.96 3.11 2.57
N GLY A 122 26.14 2.54 2.81
CA GLY A 122 27.27 3.28 3.38
C GLY A 122 28.58 2.51 3.55
N GLU A 123 28.58 1.18 3.56
CA GLU A 123 29.81 0.39 3.74
C GLU A 123 30.12 -0.49 2.52
N GLN A 124 30.31 0.14 1.36
CA GLN A 124 30.96 -0.49 0.20
C GLN A 124 31.94 0.49 -0.47
N LYS A 125 32.95 0.92 0.29
CA LYS A 125 34.17 1.51 -0.30
C LYS A 125 35.38 1.13 0.54
N SER A 126 35.85 -0.11 0.40
CA SER A 126 37.27 -0.50 0.43
C SER A 126 37.39 -2.02 0.57
N GLN A 127 37.52 -2.70 -0.57
CA GLN A 127 38.32 -3.93 -0.78
C GLN A 127 38.05 -4.45 -2.20
N GLN A 128 38.48 -3.68 -3.20
CA GLN A 128 38.81 -4.22 -4.51
C GLN A 128 40.25 -3.83 -4.80
N ARG A 129 41.16 -4.64 -4.27
CA ARG A 129 42.45 -4.90 -4.90
C ARG A 129 43.01 -6.18 -4.31
N GLU A 130 43.45 -7.05 -5.22
CA GLU A 130 44.16 -8.32 -5.03
C GLU A 130 43.26 -9.50 -4.63
N GLU A 131 43.25 -10.66 -5.30
CA GLU A 131 43.95 -11.14 -6.49
C GLU A 131 43.29 -12.46 -6.95
N LYS A 132 43.68 -12.94 -8.12
CA LYS A 132 43.08 -14.02 -8.91
C LYS A 132 43.14 -15.42 -8.25
N LYS A 133 42.19 -16.27 -8.71
CA LYS A 133 42.34 -17.70 -9.10
C LYS A 133 41.98 -18.81 -8.06
N SER A 134 40.80 -19.41 -8.25
CA SER A 134 40.55 -20.87 -8.42
C SER A 134 39.04 -21.09 -8.28
N GLU A 135 38.35 -21.54 -9.33
CA GLU A 135 37.95 -22.94 -9.50
C GLU A 135 37.59 -23.63 -8.17
N ASN A 136 36.29 -23.69 -7.86
CA ASN A 136 35.61 -24.96 -7.66
C ASN A 136 34.09 -24.83 -7.67
N ARG A 137 33.48 -25.80 -8.34
CA ARG A 137 32.05 -26.08 -8.44
C ARG A 137 31.52 -26.45 -7.04
N ASN A 138 30.28 -26.08 -6.72
CA ASN A 138 29.34 -26.96 -6.02
C ASN A 138 27.92 -26.36 -6.04
N VAL A 139 27.01 -27.13 -6.63
CA VAL A 139 25.55 -27.01 -6.52
C VAL A 139 25.13 -27.78 -5.28
N LEU A 140 24.22 -27.26 -4.46
CA LEU A 140 23.49 -28.06 -3.48
C LEU A 140 22.05 -27.54 -3.33
N VAL A 141 21.14 -28.35 -3.88
CA VAL A 141 19.70 -28.37 -3.62
C VAL A 141 19.47 -28.89 -2.19
N SER A 142 18.51 -28.33 -1.47
CA SER A 142 17.94 -28.97 -0.29
C SER A 142 16.41 -28.97 -0.39
N ASN A 143 15.86 -30.16 -0.10
CA ASN A 143 14.45 -30.56 -0.14
C ASN A 143 13.53 -29.70 0.72
#